data_AF-A0A431IBD6-F1
#
_entry.id   AF-A0A431IBD6-F1
#
_cell.length_a   1.000
_cell.length_b   1.000
_cell.length_c   1.000
_cell.angle_alpha   90.00
_cell.angle_beta   90.00
_cell.angle_gamma   90.00
#
_symmetry.space_group_name_H-M   'P 1'
#
loop_
_entity.id
_entity.type
_entity.pdbx_description
1 polymer ?
#
loop_
_entity_poly.entity_id
_entity_poly.type
_entity_poly.pdbx_seq_one_letter_code
_entity_poly.pdbx_strand_id
1 'polypeptide(L)' 'SYSSSAPVASAPVVSPVPPVTVDEADFGEPELRTSRERLVSAMEQCGWVQAKAARLLGLTPRQIGYALKKYNVEVKRL' A
#
# COMPACT_ATOMS: atom_id res chain seq x y z
N SER A 1 -41.01 -23.32 -32.18
CA SER A 1 -39.90 -23.95 -31.46
C SER A 1 -38.59 -23.25 -31.77
N TYR A 2 -38.07 -22.45 -30.85
CA TYR A 2 -36.65 -22.46 -30.50
C TYR A 2 -36.51 -21.83 -29.11
N SER A 3 -36.16 -22.67 -28.15
CA SER A 3 -35.68 -22.29 -26.83
C SER A 3 -34.22 -21.88 -26.99
N SER A 4 -33.80 -20.75 -26.42
CA SER A 4 -32.39 -20.57 -26.08
C SER A 4 -32.22 -19.66 -24.87
N SER A 5 -31.66 -20.30 -23.86
CA SER A 5 -31.10 -19.81 -22.60
C SER A 5 -30.00 -18.76 -22.79
N ALA A 6 -29.90 -17.81 -21.84
CA ALA A 6 -28.68 -17.61 -21.05
C ALA A 6 -28.92 -16.57 -19.92
N PRO A 7 -28.64 -16.88 -18.65
CA PRO A 7 -28.50 -15.87 -17.62
C PRO A 7 -27.15 -15.17 -17.80
N VAL A 8 -27.15 -13.86 -18.06
CA VAL A 8 -25.93 -13.07 -18.03
C VAL A 8 -25.43 -13.03 -16.58
N ALA A 9 -24.34 -13.75 -16.36
CA ALA A 9 -23.66 -13.88 -15.09
C ALA A 9 -23.30 -12.51 -14.51
N SER A 10 -23.53 -12.35 -13.20
CA SER A 10 -22.95 -11.30 -12.38
C SER A 10 -21.46 -11.17 -12.67
N ALA A 11 -21.06 -10.04 -13.26
CA ALA A 11 -19.68 -9.62 -13.22
C ALA A 11 -19.28 -9.36 -11.76
N PRO A 12 -18.16 -9.90 -11.26
CA PRO A 12 -17.65 -9.50 -9.95
C PRO A 12 -17.30 -8.03 -10.03
N VAL A 13 -17.81 -7.27 -9.06
CA VAL A 13 -17.41 -5.89 -8.79
C VAL A 13 -15.89 -5.86 -8.54
N VAL A 14 -15.11 -5.64 -9.59
CA VAL A 14 -13.74 -5.18 -9.43
C VAL A 14 -13.87 -3.75 -8.92
N SER A 15 -13.77 -3.60 -7.60
CA SER A 15 -13.59 -2.31 -6.94
C SER A 15 -12.54 -1.53 -7.73
N PRO A 16 -12.81 -0.26 -8.09
CA PRO A 16 -11.79 0.54 -8.74
C PRO A 16 -10.65 0.67 -7.73
N VAL A 17 -9.53 0.00 -8.02
CA VAL A 17 -8.24 0.43 -7.49
C VAL A 17 -8.16 1.89 -7.88
N PRO A 18 -8.13 2.84 -6.92
CA PRO A 18 -7.99 4.23 -7.29
C PRO A 18 -6.73 4.33 -8.15
N PRO A 19 -6.73 5.14 -9.23
CA PRO A 19 -5.49 5.47 -9.88
C PRO A 19 -4.64 6.11 -8.79
N VAL A 20 -3.65 5.37 -8.30
CA VAL A 20 -2.57 5.93 -7.51
C VAL A 20 -1.90 6.90 -8.49
N THR A 21 -2.40 8.12 -8.49
CA THR A 21 -1.60 9.30 -8.76
C THR A 21 -0.40 9.14 -7.86
N VAL A 22 0.65 8.55 -8.43
CA VAL A 22 2.02 8.77 -8.00
C VAL A 22 2.24 10.25 -8.25
N ASP A 23 1.67 11.07 -7.38
CA ASP A 23 2.12 12.43 -7.21
C ASP A 23 3.60 12.24 -6.90
N GLU A 24 4.43 12.60 -7.87
CA GLU A 24 5.87 12.79 -7.73
C GLU A 24 6.15 13.95 -6.75
N ALA A 25 5.38 14.02 -5.67
CA ALA A 25 5.63 14.85 -4.54
C ALA A 25 6.86 14.30 -3.85
N ASP A 26 7.92 15.03 -4.16
CA ASP A 26 8.61 15.82 -3.15
C ASP A 26 9.93 15.16 -2.79
N PHE A 27 10.97 15.72 -3.39
CA PHE A 27 12.35 15.72 -2.89
C PHE A 27 12.46 16.41 -1.50
N GLY A 28 11.44 16.25 -0.65
CA GLY A 28 11.41 16.65 0.75
C GLY A 28 11.70 15.43 1.60
N GLU A 29 12.59 15.58 2.56
CA GLU A 29 13.08 14.50 3.40
C GLU A 29 11.92 13.66 3.97
N PRO A 30 11.97 12.32 3.86
CA PRO A 30 10.88 11.41 4.29
C PRO A 30 10.53 11.53 5.78
N GLU A 31 11.41 12.18 6.55
CA GLU A 31 11.28 12.60 7.94
C GLU A 31 9.94 13.26 8.28
N LEU A 32 9.45 14.14 7.40
CA LEU A 32 8.35 15.03 7.72
C LEU A 32 6.98 14.43 7.40
N ARG A 33 6.93 13.37 6.58
CA ARG A 33 5.67 12.79 6.13
C ARG A 33 5.19 11.59 6.96
N THR A 34 6.04 10.95 7.77
CA THR A 34 5.64 9.78 8.58
C THR A 34 6.44 9.63 9.86
N SER A 35 5.75 9.67 11.01
CA SER A 35 6.32 9.34 12.33
C SER A 35 6.60 7.84 12.49
N ARG A 36 7.56 7.49 13.37
CA ARG A 36 7.91 6.09 13.70
C ARG A 36 6.68 5.23 14.01
N GLU A 37 5.72 5.73 14.78
CA GLU A 37 4.51 4.99 15.16
C GLU A 37 3.61 4.68 13.96
N ARG A 38 3.45 5.63 13.03
CA ARG A 38 2.70 5.38 11.79
C ARG A 38 3.41 4.36 10.89
N LEU A 39 4.74 4.43 10.83
CA LEU A 39 5.56 3.47 10.08
C LEU A 39 5.37 2.05 10.63
N VAL A 40 5.47 1.88 11.95
CA VAL A 40 5.29 0.58 12.61
C VAL A 40 3.87 0.08 12.43
N SER A 41 2.85 0.91 12.68
CA SER A 41 1.45 0.53 12.52
C SER A 41 1.13 0.09 11.09
N ALA A 42 1.62 0.81 10.08
CA ALA A 42 1.46 0.42 8.67
C ALA A 42 2.19 -0.89 8.35
N MET A 43 3.41 -1.08 8.89
CA MET A 43 4.16 -2.33 8.72
C MET A 43 3.43 -3.51 9.39
N GLU A 44 2.91 -3.36 10.60
CA GLU A 44 2.15 -4.40 11.30
C GLU A 44 0.86 -4.77 10.56
N GLN A 45 0.07 -3.76 10.14
CA GLN A 45 -1.14 -3.96 9.33
C GLN A 45 -0.84 -4.67 7.99
N CYS A 46 0.37 -4.48 7.46
CA CYS A 46 0.80 -5.05 6.20
C CYS A 46 1.55 -6.38 6.35
N GLY A 47 1.69 -6.93 7.57
CA GLY A 47 2.47 -8.15 7.79
C GLY A 47 3.97 -7.97 7.46
N TRP A 48 4.52 -6.80 7.76
CA TRP A 48 5.90 -6.39 7.49
C TRP A 48 6.30 -6.31 6.01
N VAL A 49 5.31 -6.23 5.11
CA VAL A 49 5.53 -6.04 3.66
C VAL A 49 5.72 -4.56 3.34
N GLN A 50 6.98 -4.13 3.12
CA GLN A 50 7.34 -2.74 2.84
C GLN A 50 6.55 -2.11 1.68
N ALA A 51 6.39 -2.84 0.56
CA ALA A 51 5.66 -2.31 -0.59
C ALA A 51 4.18 -2.03 -0.29
N LYS A 52 3.58 -2.83 0.59
CA LYS A 52 2.18 -2.66 1.00
C LYS A 52 2.05 -1.51 2.00
N ALA A 53 2.98 -1.41 2.96
CA ALA A 53 3.05 -0.30 3.90
C ALA A 53 3.33 1.05 3.21
N ALA A 54 4.22 1.05 2.20
CA ALA A 54 4.52 2.19 1.35
C ALA A 54 3.26 2.70 0.65
N ARG A 55 2.49 1.80 0.03
CA ARG A 55 1.20 2.13 -0.61
C ARG A 55 0.19 2.70 0.39
N LEU A 56 0.13 2.17 1.61
CA LEU A 56 -0.77 2.64 2.65
C LEU A 56 -0.42 4.06 3.13
N LEU A 57 0.87 4.34 3.27
CA LEU A 57 1.38 5.63 3.72
C LEU A 57 1.57 6.66 2.60
N GLY A 58 1.32 6.29 1.33
CA GLY A 58 1.61 7.14 0.17
C GLY A 58 3.11 7.41 -0.01
N LEU A 59 3.96 6.52 0.49
CA LEU A 59 5.42 6.60 0.38
C LEU A 59 5.94 5.62 -0.67
N THR A 60 7.20 5.79 -1.06
CA THR A 60 7.91 4.77 -1.84
C THR A 60 8.48 3.67 -0.93
N PRO A 61 8.59 2.42 -1.41
CA PRO A 61 9.22 1.33 -0.64
C PRO A 61 10.65 1.68 -0.17
N ARG A 62 11.35 2.48 -0.99
CA ARG A 62 12.69 2.96 -0.69
C ARG A 62 12.70 3.92 0.49
N GLN A 63 11.76 4.87 0.56
CA GLN A 63 11.59 5.78 1.70
C GLN A 63 11.24 5.03 2.98
N ILE A 64 10.34 4.03 2.90
CA ILE A 64 10.06 3.12 4.03
C ILE A 64 11.35 2.46 4.52
N GLY A 65 12.18 1.94 3.61
CA GLY A 65 13.48 1.36 3.95
C GLY A 65 14.43 2.33 4.66
N TYR A 66 14.47 3.59 4.22
CA TYR A 66 15.26 4.63 4.90
C TYR A 66 14.71 4.97 6.29
N ALA A 67 13.38 5.12 6.42
CA ALA A 67 12.73 5.41 7.69
C ALA A 67 12.94 4.28 8.71
N LEU A 68 12.84 3.01 8.28
CA LEU A 68 13.08 1.85 9.15
C LEU A 68 14.52 1.84 9.71
N LYS A 69 15.51 2.12 8.86
CA LYS A 69 16.92 2.19 9.26
C LYS A 69 17.16 3.34 10.24
N LYS A 70 16.55 4.50 10.02
CA LYS A 70 16.73 5.67 10.89
C LYS A 70 16.05 5.51 12.24
N TYR A 71 14.80 5.03 12.26
CA TYR A 71 14.05 4.82 13.49
C TYR A 71 14.42 3.52 14.23
N ASN A 72 15.44 2.81 13.74
CA ASN A 72 15.89 1.51 14.25
C ASN A 72 14.71 0.56 14.54
N VAL A 73 13.76 0.50 13.61
CA VAL A 73 12.59 -0.38 13.71
C VAL A 73 13.05 -1.77 13.31
N GLU A 74 13.12 -2.69 14.28
CA GLU A 74 13.38 -4.09 14.01
C GLU A 74 12.24 -4.67 13.16
N VAL A 75 12.54 -4.93 11.88
CA VAL A 75 11.63 -5.64 10.99
C VAL A 75 11.52 -7.07 11.51
N LYS A 76 10.43 -7.37 12.21
CA LYS A 76 10.10 -8.74 12.63
C LYS A 76 9.75 -9.54 11.39
N ARG A 77 10.74 -10.22 10.81
CA ARG A 77 10.49 -11.28 9.82
C ARG A 77 9.88 -12.46 10.58
N LEU A 78 8.56 -12.60 10.48
CA LEU A 78 7.82 -13.81 10.86
C LEU A 78 7.84 -14.80 9.70
#